data_AF-A0A963PR39-F1
#
_entry.id   AF-A0A963PR39-F1
#
_cell.length_a   1.000
_cell.length_b   1.000
_cell.length_c   1.000
_cell.angle_alpha   90.00
_cell.angle_beta   90.00
_cell.angle_gamma   90.00
#
_symmetry.space_group_name_H-M   'P 1'
#
loop_
_entity.id
_entity.type
_entity.pdbx_description
1 polymer ?
#
loop_
_entity_poly.entity_id
_entity_poly.type
_entity_poly.pdbx_seq_one_letter_code
_entity_poly.pdbx_strand_id
1 'polypeptide(L)'
;MDLKTRRKLTNKIALTLSIGTMAFGLFWLAWILWTVLELGIGGLSLSLFTEMTPPPGAENGGLLNAIVGSLILVGTGTAIGAPIGILAGVYLAEYGRTTIFGKVTRFVNDLLLSAPSIVIGLFVYALIVANTGK
;
A
#
# COMPACT_ATOMS: atom_id res chain seq x y z
N MET A 1 12.50 -17.43 42.55
CA MET A 1 11.49 -17.81 41.53
C MET A 1 12.15 -18.76 40.55
N ASP A 2 11.52 -19.92 40.27
CA ASP A 2 12.02 -20.87 39.27
C ASP A 2 12.00 -20.25 37.85
N LEU A 3 12.99 -20.60 37.02
CA LEU A 3 13.14 -20.10 35.65
C LEU A 3 11.89 -20.39 34.81
N LYS A 4 11.23 -21.53 35.05
CA LYS A 4 9.98 -21.91 34.38
C LYS A 4 8.83 -20.97 34.73
N THR A 5 8.70 -20.55 35.98
CA THR A 5 7.66 -19.62 36.43
C THR A 5 7.85 -18.23 35.84
N ARG A 6 9.09 -17.72 35.79
CA ARG A 6 9.42 -16.44 35.15
C ARG A 6 9.11 -16.44 33.65
N ARG A 7 9.44 -17.53 32.95
CA ARG A 7 9.14 -17.70 31.51
C ARG A 7 7.62 -17.77 31.24
N LYS A 8 6.86 -18.51 32.06
CA LYS A 8 5.40 -18.57 31.95
C LYS A 8 4.73 -17.21 32.17
N LEU A 9 5.20 -16.43 33.15
CA LEU A 9 4.67 -15.09 33.42
C LEU A 9 4.96 -14.14 32.26
N THR A 10 6.20 -14.12 31.77
CA THR A 10 6.62 -13.30 30.63
C THR A 10 5.80 -13.65 29.38
N ASN A 11 5.62 -14.94 29.11
CA ASN A 11 4.80 -15.41 27.99
C ASN A 11 3.34 -14.98 28.12
N LYS A 12 2.75 -15.09 29.32
CA LYS A 12 1.37 -14.65 29.56
C LYS A 12 1.20 -13.15 29.35
N ILE A 13 2.14 -12.34 29.86
CA ILE A 13 2.12 -10.88 29.66
C ILE A 13 2.26 -10.53 28.18
N ALA A 14 3.26 -11.09 27.50
CA ALA A 14 3.50 -10.82 26.08
C ALA A 14 2.31 -11.22 25.21
N LEU A 15 1.70 -12.37 25.48
CA LEU A 15 0.53 -12.85 24.74
C LEU A 15 -0.69 -11.95 24.99
N THR A 16 -0.98 -11.59 26.24
CA THR A 16 -2.11 -10.71 26.56
C THR A 16 -1.94 -9.33 25.93
N LEU A 17 -0.73 -8.75 25.97
CA LEU A 17 -0.44 -7.46 25.33
C LEU A 17 -0.57 -7.53 23.81
N SER A 18 -0.10 -8.61 23.19
CA SER A 18 -0.21 -8.82 21.75
C SER A 18 -1.67 -8.94 21.31
N ILE A 19 -2.46 -9.75 22.02
CA ILE A 19 -3.90 -9.91 21.77
C ILE A 19 -4.63 -8.59 22.01
N GLY A 20 -4.30 -7.86 23.08
CA GLY A 20 -4.90 -6.56 23.38
C GLY A 20 -4.63 -5.53 22.29
N THR A 21 -3.39 -5.45 21.81
CA THR A 21 -2.99 -4.55 20.73
C THR A 21 -3.67 -4.93 19.41
N MET A 22 -3.72 -6.22 19.08
CA MET A 22 -4.44 -6.73 17.92
C MET A 22 -5.94 -6.38 18.00
N ALA A 23 -6.58 -6.64 19.13
CA ALA A 23 -8.00 -6.34 19.33
C ALA A 23 -8.29 -4.84 19.20
N PHE A 24 -7.40 -3.99 19.74
CA PHE A 24 -7.50 -2.54 19.58
C PHE A 24 -7.41 -2.12 18.11
N GLY A 25 -6.45 -2.65 17.35
CA GLY A 25 -6.34 -2.38 15.92
C GLY A 25 -7.56 -2.87 15.12
N LEU A 26 -8.04 -4.09 15.41
CA LEU A 26 -9.22 -4.67 14.77
C LEU A 26 -10.49 -3.89 15.10
N PHE A 27 -10.62 -3.35 16.30
CA PHE A 27 -11.74 -2.49 16.67
C PHE A 27 -11.81 -1.26 15.77
N TRP A 28 -10.70 -0.53 15.60
CA TRP A 28 -10.65 0.64 14.71
C TRP A 28 -10.89 0.28 13.25
N LEU A 29 -10.32 -0.84 12.78
CA LEU A 29 -10.56 -1.32 11.43
C LEU A 29 -12.05 -1.62 11.22
N ALA A 30 -12.68 -2.37 12.12
CA ALA A 30 -14.10 -2.70 12.05
C ALA A 30 -14.97 -1.44 12.11
N TRP A 31 -14.61 -0.47 12.96
CA TRP A 31 -15.28 0.82 13.02
C TRP A 31 -15.20 1.56 11.67
N ILE A 32 -14.00 1.71 11.11
CA ILE A 32 -13.81 2.42 9.84
C ILE A 32 -14.59 1.73 8.72
N LEU A 33 -14.53 0.40 8.64
CA LEU A 33 -15.29 -0.36 7.66
C LEU A 33 -16.79 -0.18 7.84
N TRP A 34 -17.28 -0.20 9.08
CA TRP A 34 -18.69 0.06 9.39
C TRP A 34 -19.11 1.46 8.93
N THR A 35 -18.36 2.50 9.31
CA THR A 35 -18.64 3.89 8.92
C THR A 35 -18.62 4.08 7.40
N VAL A 36 -17.67 3.44 6.71
CA VAL A 36 -17.60 3.48 5.23
C VAL A 36 -18.81 2.81 4.60
N LEU A 37 -19.31 1.70 5.16
CA LEU A 37 -20.52 1.05 4.65
C LEU A 37 -21.76 1.90 4.94
N GLU A 38 -21.91 2.39 6.16
CA GLU A 38 -23.06 3.19 6.59
C GLU A 38 -23.21 4.47 5.75
N LEU A 39 -22.11 5.21 5.54
CA LEU A 39 -22.10 6.41 4.72
C LEU A 39 -22.06 6.12 3.22
N GLY A 40 -21.41 5.03 2.82
CA GLY A 40 -21.16 4.71 1.42
C GLY A 40 -22.35 4.09 0.71
N ILE A 41 -23.15 3.23 1.39
CA ILE A 41 -24.29 2.55 0.77
C ILE A 41 -25.33 3.55 0.26
N GLY A 42 -25.60 4.63 1.01
CA GLY A 42 -26.52 5.69 0.58
C GLY A 42 -26.03 6.45 -0.66
N GLY A 43 -24.72 6.45 -0.93
CA GLY A 43 -24.10 7.08 -2.10
C GLY A 43 -23.90 6.13 -3.29
N LEU A 44 -24.27 4.85 -3.19
CA LEU A 44 -24.18 3.90 -4.30
C LEU A 44 -25.30 4.15 -5.31
N SER A 45 -24.96 4.85 -6.39
CA SER A 45 -25.85 5.11 -7.51
C SER A 45 -25.18 4.75 -8.83
N LEU A 46 -25.95 4.69 -9.92
CA LEU A 46 -25.38 4.53 -11.26
C LEU A 46 -24.52 5.74 -11.67
N SER A 47 -24.88 6.95 -11.21
CA SER A 47 -24.12 8.18 -11.47
C SER A 47 -22.72 8.13 -10.85
N LEU A 48 -22.56 7.46 -9.69
CA LEU A 48 -21.25 7.26 -9.06
C LEU A 48 -20.22 6.64 -10.01
N PHE A 49 -20.66 5.70 -10.86
CA PHE A 49 -19.76 4.96 -11.76
C PHE A 49 -19.66 5.58 -13.16
N THR A 50 -20.63 6.38 -13.57
CA THR A 50 -20.77 6.86 -14.95
C THR A 50 -20.47 8.35 -15.11
N GLU A 51 -20.52 9.13 -14.04
CA GLU A 51 -20.27 10.56 -14.07
C GLU A 51 -18.88 10.93 -13.56
N MET A 52 -18.38 12.08 -14.01
CA MET A 52 -17.10 12.62 -13.57
C MET A 52 -17.21 13.22 -12.16
N THR A 53 -16.08 13.26 -11.45
CA THR A 53 -15.97 13.94 -10.17
C THR A 53 -16.25 15.42 -10.35
N PRO A 54 -17.28 15.94 -9.67
CA PRO A 54 -17.68 17.31 -9.85
C PRO A 54 -16.69 18.25 -9.15
N PRO A 55 -16.65 19.53 -9.55
CA PRO A 55 -15.83 20.53 -8.86
C PRO A 55 -16.30 20.71 -7.41
N PRO A 56 -15.44 21.24 -6.51
CA PRO A 56 -15.80 21.47 -5.11
C PRO A 56 -17.08 22.30 -4.98
N GLY A 57 -18.03 21.83 -4.16
CA GLY A 57 -19.29 22.52 -3.87
C GLY A 57 -20.47 22.17 -4.79
N ALA A 58 -20.27 21.31 -5.80
CA ALA A 58 -21.37 20.77 -6.59
C ALA A 58 -21.99 19.53 -5.91
N GLU A 59 -23.33 19.46 -5.91
CA GLU A 59 -24.10 18.45 -5.17
C GLU A 59 -24.15 17.08 -5.86
N ASN A 60 -23.96 17.03 -7.19
CA ASN A 60 -24.11 15.82 -7.99
C ASN A 60 -22.88 15.55 -8.85
N GLY A 61 -22.49 14.28 -8.96
CA GLY A 61 -21.45 13.78 -9.85
C GLY A 61 -21.02 12.35 -9.47
N GLY A 62 -19.90 11.90 -10.02
CA GLY A 62 -19.41 10.52 -9.82
C GLY A 62 -17.90 10.40 -9.65
N LEU A 63 -17.39 9.19 -9.82
CA LEU A 63 -15.98 8.82 -9.63
C LEU A 63 -15.38 8.22 -10.91
N LEU A 64 -16.01 8.41 -12.08
CA LEU A 64 -15.59 7.77 -13.33
C LEU A 64 -14.11 8.05 -13.64
N ASN A 65 -13.68 9.31 -13.58
CA ASN A 65 -12.29 9.69 -13.85
C ASN A 65 -11.31 9.13 -12.81
N ALA A 66 -11.72 9.00 -11.54
CA ALA A 66 -10.89 8.36 -10.51
C ALA A 66 -10.72 6.86 -10.76
N ILE A 67 -11.81 6.17 -11.14
CA ILE A 67 -11.81 4.74 -11.46
C ILE A 67 -10.98 4.48 -12.71
N VAL A 68 -11.29 5.15 -13.82
CA VAL A 68 -10.60 4.99 -15.11
C VAL A 68 -9.14 5.41 -15.00
N GLY A 69 -8.86 6.54 -14.32
CA GLY A 69 -7.50 7.00 -14.06
C GLY A 69 -6.69 5.97 -13.26
N SER A 70 -7.29 5.37 -12.22
CA SER A 70 -6.64 4.32 -11.43
C SER A 70 -6.37 3.06 -12.26
N LEU A 71 -7.32 2.64 -13.09
CA LEU A 71 -7.14 1.49 -13.98
C LEU A 71 -6.02 1.70 -14.99
N ILE A 72 -5.96 2.89 -15.60
CA ILE A 72 -4.87 3.25 -16.52
C ILE A 72 -3.54 3.27 -15.78
N LEU A 73 -3.48 3.85 -14.59
CA LEU A 73 -2.25 3.96 -13.80
C LEU A 73 -1.74 2.57 -13.36
N VAL A 74 -2.61 1.74 -12.79
CA VAL A 74 -2.26 0.38 -12.37
C VAL A 74 -1.95 -0.49 -13.58
N GLY A 75 -2.74 -0.38 -14.65
CA GLY A 75 -2.57 -1.15 -15.88
C GLY A 75 -1.23 -0.88 -16.56
N THR A 76 -0.89 0.40 -16.77
CA THR A 76 0.40 0.78 -17.37
C THR A 76 1.58 0.47 -16.45
N GLY A 77 1.45 0.75 -15.15
CA GLY A 77 2.46 0.42 -14.14
C GLY A 77 2.75 -1.08 -14.09
N THR A 78 1.71 -1.92 -14.17
CA THR A 78 1.85 -3.38 -14.19
C THR A 78 2.42 -3.87 -15.52
N ALA A 79 1.92 -3.36 -16.65
CA ALA A 79 2.38 -3.78 -17.98
C ALA A 79 3.87 -3.49 -18.20
N ILE A 80 4.42 -2.44 -17.61
CA ILE A 80 5.84 -2.10 -17.69
C ILE A 80 6.62 -2.76 -16.56
N GLY A 81 6.16 -2.63 -15.32
CA GLY A 81 6.89 -3.06 -14.13
C GLY A 81 6.94 -4.58 -13.95
N ALA A 82 5.85 -5.30 -14.24
CA ALA A 82 5.78 -6.73 -13.99
C ALA A 82 6.73 -7.54 -14.90
N PRO A 83 6.81 -7.30 -16.23
CA PRO A 83 7.79 -8.01 -17.06
C PRO A 83 9.23 -7.78 -16.62
N ILE A 84 9.60 -6.53 -16.32
CA ILE A 84 10.95 -6.17 -15.87
C ILE A 84 11.25 -6.84 -14.53
N GLY A 85 10.32 -6.79 -13.57
CA GLY A 85 10.45 -7.42 -12.26
C GLY A 85 10.59 -8.93 -12.34
N ILE A 86 9.81 -9.59 -13.20
CA ILE A 86 9.88 -11.03 -13.44
C ILE A 86 11.25 -11.39 -14.04
N LEU A 87 11.69 -10.69 -15.09
CA LEU A 87 12.99 -10.95 -15.74
C LEU A 87 14.16 -10.74 -14.79
N ALA A 88 14.13 -9.66 -13.99
CA ALA A 88 15.13 -9.41 -12.96
C ALA A 88 15.11 -10.49 -11.87
N GLY A 89 13.92 -10.94 -11.46
CA GLY A 89 13.74 -12.04 -10.52
C GLY A 89 14.33 -13.36 -11.02
N VAL A 90 14.05 -13.72 -12.28
CA VAL A 90 14.61 -14.91 -12.94
C VAL A 90 16.13 -14.82 -13.02
N TYR A 91 16.67 -13.66 -13.45
CA TYR A 91 18.12 -13.44 -13.50
C TYR A 91 18.79 -13.63 -12.12
N LEU A 92 18.18 -13.08 -11.06
CA LEU A 92 18.70 -13.17 -9.70
C LEU A 92 18.61 -14.58 -9.11
N ALA A 93 17.58 -15.34 -9.49
CA ALA A 93 17.39 -16.71 -9.06
C ALA A 93 18.43 -17.66 -9.70
N GLU A 94 18.68 -17.49 -10.99
CA GLU A 94 19.51 -18.42 -11.77
C GLU A 94 21.01 -18.02 -11.76
N TYR A 95 21.32 -16.74 -11.96
CA TYR A 95 22.69 -16.25 -12.19
C TYR A 95 23.21 -15.32 -11.08
N GLY A 96 22.33 -14.83 -10.20
CA GLY A 96 22.66 -13.77 -9.23
C GLY A 96 23.44 -14.21 -7.98
N ARG A 97 23.64 -15.51 -7.74
CA ARG A 97 24.24 -16.01 -6.47
C ARG A 97 25.71 -15.64 -6.29
N THR A 98 26.50 -15.60 -7.36
CA THR A 98 27.95 -15.40 -7.29
C THR A 98 28.41 -14.08 -7.92
N THR A 99 27.55 -13.38 -8.66
CA THR A 99 27.90 -12.16 -9.39
C THR A 99 27.75 -10.91 -8.51
N ILE A 100 28.65 -9.93 -8.70
CA ILE A 100 28.58 -8.62 -8.04
C ILE A 100 27.28 -7.90 -8.44
N PHE A 101 26.90 -7.98 -9.72
CA PHE A 101 25.63 -7.43 -10.23
C PHE A 101 24.41 -8.04 -9.54
N GLY A 102 24.40 -9.34 -9.25
CA GLY A 102 23.33 -9.98 -8.50
C GLY A 102 23.20 -9.45 -7.06
N LYS A 103 24.33 -9.25 -6.37
CA LYS A 103 24.34 -8.67 -5.02
C LYS A 103 23.84 -7.23 -4.98
N VAL A 104 24.31 -6.38 -5.90
CA VAL A 104 23.89 -4.98 -6.00
C VAL A 104 22.40 -4.87 -6.32
N THR A 105 21.92 -5.63 -7.31
CA THR A 105 20.51 -5.60 -7.70
C THR A 105 19.60 -6.06 -6.56
N ARG A 106 19.99 -7.12 -5.81
CA ARG A 106 19.25 -7.58 -4.63
C ARG A 106 19.21 -6.54 -3.53
N PHE A 107 20.35 -5.90 -3.24
CA PHE A 107 20.42 -4.81 -2.27
C PHE A 107 19.50 -3.63 -2.64
N VAL A 108 19.52 -3.20 -3.90
CA VAL A 108 18.64 -2.13 -4.39
C VAL A 108 17.18 -2.55 -4.27
N ASN A 109 16.84 -3.80 -4.65
CA ASN A 109 15.48 -4.31 -4.52
C ASN A 109 15.00 -4.33 -3.05
N ASP A 110 15.83 -4.79 -2.12
CA ASP A 110 15.50 -4.82 -0.70
C ASP A 110 15.31 -3.39 -0.12
N LEU A 111 16.11 -2.43 -0.59
CA LEU A 111 15.94 -1.01 -0.29
C LEU A 111 14.62 -0.46 -0.85
N LEU A 112 14.29 -0.76 -2.11
CA LEU A 112 13.05 -0.29 -2.74
C LEU A 112 11.81 -0.87 -2.07
N LEU A 113 11.86 -2.13 -1.63
CA LEU A 113 10.78 -2.77 -0.87
C LEU A 113 10.62 -2.20 0.54
N SER A 114 11.70 -1.70 1.13
CA SER A 114 11.71 -1.09 2.47
C SER A 114 11.51 0.42 2.45
N ALA A 115 11.65 1.06 1.28
CA ALA A 115 11.53 2.50 1.13
C ALA A 115 10.09 2.92 1.45
N PRO A 116 9.88 3.88 2.37
CA PRO A 116 8.55 4.38 2.66
C PRO A 116 7.95 5.00 1.39
N SER A 117 6.76 4.56 0.99
CA SER A 117 6.10 5.04 -0.23
C SER A 117 5.91 6.56 -0.25
N ILE A 118 5.76 7.19 0.92
CA ILE A 118 5.67 8.65 1.06
C ILE A 118 6.94 9.37 0.59
N VAL A 119 8.13 8.78 0.79
CA VAL A 119 9.40 9.37 0.38
C VAL A 119 9.52 9.35 -1.15
N ILE A 120 9.14 8.23 -1.77
CA ILE A 120 9.10 8.11 -3.23
C ILE A 120 8.12 9.13 -3.82
N GLY A 121 6.93 9.25 -3.23
CA GLY A 121 5.92 10.23 -3.64
C GLY A 121 6.44 11.67 -3.57
N LEU A 122 7.08 12.05 -2.45
CA LEU A 122 7.63 13.39 -2.26
C LEU A 122 8.78 13.70 -3.24
N PHE A 123 9.62 12.70 -3.54
CA PHE A 123 10.71 12.82 -4.50
C PHE A 123 10.20 13.10 -5.92
N VAL A 124 9.22 12.31 -6.38
CA VAL A 124 8.59 12.51 -7.70
C VAL A 124 7.89 13.86 -7.76
N TYR A 125 7.18 14.25 -6.69
CA TYR A 125 6.55 15.55 -6.58
C TYR A 125 7.57 16.69 -6.74
N ALA A 126 8.69 16.64 -6.01
CA ALA A 126 9.71 17.68 -6.02
C ALA A 126 10.40 17.81 -7.39
N LEU A 127 10.64 16.70 -8.10
CA LEU A 127 11.33 16.72 -9.38
C LEU A 127 10.42 17.04 -10.57
N ILE A 128 9.21 16.49 -10.58
CA ILE A 128 8.32 16.58 -11.75
C ILE A 128 7.22 17.61 -11.50
N VAL A 129 6.40 17.41 -10.47
CA VAL A 129 5.17 18.20 -10.27
C VAL A 129 5.50 19.66 -9.93
N ALA A 130 6.39 19.88 -8.97
CA ALA A 130 6.77 21.24 -8.54
C ALA A 130 7.44 22.06 -9.65
N ASN A 131 8.10 21.39 -10.61
CA ASN A 131 8.78 22.05 -11.72
C ASN A 131 7.89 22.22 -12.96
N THR A 132 6.91 21.35 -13.15
CA THR A 132 6.02 21.35 -14.33
C THR A 132 4.72 22.13 -14.10
N GLY A 133 4.33 22.35 -12.85
CA GLY A 133 3.10 23.08 -12.47
C GLY A 133 3.20 24.61 -12.51
N LYS A 134 4.04 25.18 -13.38
CA LYS A 134 4.09 26.62 -13.68
C LYS A 134 3.41 26.92 -15.00
#